data_AF-A0A1F9D281-F1
#
_entry.id   AF-A0A1F9D281-F1
#
_cell.length_a   1.000
_cell.length_b   1.000
_cell.length_c   1.000
_cell.angle_alpha   90.00
_cell.angle_beta   90.00
_cell.angle_gamma   90.00
#
_symmetry.space_group_name_H-M   'P 1'
#
loop_
_entity.id
_entity.type
_entity.pdbx_description
1 polymer ?
#
loop_
_entity_poly.entity_id
_entity_poly.type
_entity_poly.pdbx_seq_one_letter_code
_entity_poly.pdbx_strand_id
1 'polypeptide(L)'
;MKEVRDRTVIETEPIKPKKVLYHLSYKKCIHCHHVFRAKAPGVLPKALYGNQITAQTAVMHYFHGIPMGRICEMTDIPLGSLVDLFHRLSGYFAPLVDLIKEQYRLAPVKHADETGWRNDGQSGYAWLFCTPESSLFSFQNTRSASVPRSIFGDKKLPGVLVVDRYNAYNKAPVQIQYCYAHLFRDVEKLEKDFPDSPEVKSFVSLLAPLLSQAMHLRSQPLSDEQYYREAKEIQKKLIEIIEGPAQHLAIRAMQDLFHTNEHRLYHWVQDRRVPPDNNLAERDLRPTVIARKVSFGSSSDAGSKTRSILMSVLHTLNKRRKDQSLESIFKNLLDEIAKNPTVQIASLFPLPKSIPRN
;
A
#
# COMPACT_ATOMS: atom_id res chain seq x y z
N MET A 1 2.84 -62.62 -4.88
CA MET A 1 2.00 -61.62 -5.58
C MET A 1 2.69 -60.28 -5.51
N LYS A 2 2.84 -59.57 -6.63
CA LYS A 2 3.37 -58.20 -6.64
C LYS A 2 2.18 -57.27 -6.44
N GLU A 3 2.07 -56.70 -5.25
CA GLU A 3 1.02 -55.72 -4.94
C GLU A 3 1.46 -54.35 -5.45
N VAL A 4 0.56 -53.66 -6.16
CA VAL A 4 0.76 -52.31 -6.68
C VAL A 4 -0.15 -51.38 -5.90
N ARG A 5 0.39 -50.24 -5.45
CA ARG A 5 -0.35 -49.19 -4.77
C ARG A 5 -0.06 -47.85 -5.45
N ASP A 6 -1.11 -47.09 -5.72
CA ASP A 6 -0.98 -45.75 -6.25
C ASP A 6 -0.43 -44.77 -5.20
N ARG A 7 0.56 -43.98 -5.61
CA ARG A 7 1.12 -42.87 -4.81
C ARG A 7 1.24 -41.64 -5.70
N THR A 8 0.62 -40.55 -5.26
CA THR A 8 0.80 -39.24 -5.89
C THR A 8 1.97 -38.51 -5.21
N VAL A 9 2.82 -37.86 -6.01
CA VAL A 9 3.90 -36.98 -5.56
C VAL A 9 3.69 -35.62 -6.22
N ILE A 10 3.77 -34.55 -5.44
CA ILE A 10 3.76 -33.17 -5.93
C ILE A 10 5.21 -32.69 -5.87
N GLU A 11 5.77 -32.29 -7.01
CA GLU A 11 7.18 -31.94 -7.18
C GLU A 11 7.32 -30.65 -8.00
N THR A 12 8.43 -29.92 -7.82
CA THR A 12 8.75 -28.71 -8.58
C THR A 12 10.15 -28.78 -9.18
N GLU A 13 10.30 -28.24 -10.39
CA GLU A 13 11.62 -27.97 -10.96
C GLU A 13 12.30 -26.79 -10.25
N PRO A 14 13.65 -26.75 -10.18
CA PRO A 14 14.38 -25.56 -9.74
C PRO A 14 14.04 -24.34 -10.58
N ILE A 15 14.01 -23.15 -9.97
CA ILE A 15 13.67 -21.88 -10.62
C ILE A 15 14.85 -21.39 -11.47
N LYS A 16 15.22 -22.14 -12.51
CA LYS A 16 16.29 -21.77 -13.44
C LYS A 16 15.73 -21.34 -14.81
N PRO A 17 16.09 -20.16 -15.32
CA PRO A 17 15.71 -19.73 -16.65
C PRO A 17 16.24 -20.70 -17.72
N LYS A 18 15.38 -21.06 -18.68
CA LYS A 18 15.75 -21.85 -19.86
C LYS A 18 16.01 -20.93 -21.05
N LYS A 19 17.13 -21.13 -21.75
CA LYS A 19 17.41 -20.41 -22.99
C LYS A 19 16.50 -20.96 -24.10
N VAL A 20 15.71 -20.08 -24.71
CA VAL A 20 14.84 -20.42 -25.84
C VAL A 20 15.29 -19.61 -27.05
N LEU A 21 15.62 -20.31 -28.14
CA LEU A 21 16.00 -19.69 -29.40
C LEU A 21 14.78 -19.59 -30.31
N TYR A 22 14.45 -18.37 -30.75
CA TYR A 22 13.40 -18.13 -31.74
C TYR A 22 13.99 -17.77 -33.10
N HIS A 23 13.59 -18.50 -34.14
CA HIS A 23 13.87 -18.14 -35.53
C HIS A 23 12.71 -17.25 -36.05
N LEU A 24 12.90 -15.94 -36.01
CA LEU A 24 11.87 -14.97 -36.37
C LEU A 24 12.03 -14.52 -37.83
N SER A 25 10.94 -14.60 -38.60
CA SER A 25 10.91 -14.07 -39.95
C SER A 25 10.76 -12.55 -39.96
N TYR A 26 11.31 -11.91 -40.98
CA TYR A 26 11.03 -10.52 -41.30
C TYR A 26 10.75 -10.37 -42.78
N LYS A 27 9.92 -9.38 -43.14
CA LYS A 27 9.59 -9.03 -44.52
C LYS A 27 9.77 -7.52 -44.70
N LYS A 28 10.34 -7.09 -45.82
CA LYS A 28 10.45 -5.67 -46.19
C LYS A 28 9.47 -5.39 -47.33
N CYS A 29 8.60 -4.40 -47.17
CA CYS A 29 7.74 -3.94 -48.25
C CYS A 29 8.60 -3.36 -49.38
N ILE A 30 8.39 -3.80 -50.62
CA ILE A 30 9.13 -3.30 -51.78
C ILE A 30 8.74 -1.86 -52.16
N HIS A 31 7.52 -1.43 -51.81
CA HIS A 31 7.00 -0.11 -52.17
C HIS A 31 7.36 0.98 -51.15
N CYS A 32 7.07 0.76 -49.87
CA CYS A 32 7.31 1.76 -48.82
C CYS A 32 8.56 1.49 -47.97
N HIS A 33 9.30 0.42 -48.26
CA HIS A 33 10.50 -0.03 -47.52
C HIS A 33 10.30 -0.32 -46.02
N HIS A 34 9.06 -0.32 -45.54
CA HIS A 34 8.71 -0.68 -44.17
C HIS A 34 9.05 -2.14 -43.87
N VAL A 35 9.66 -2.40 -42.71
CA VAL A 35 10.09 -3.75 -42.29
C VAL A 35 9.12 -4.30 -41.25
N PHE A 36 8.42 -5.37 -41.61
CA PHE A 36 7.57 -6.15 -40.72
C PHE A 36 8.40 -7.27 -40.10
N ARG A 37 8.47 -7.32 -38.77
CA ARG A 37 9.20 -8.36 -38.03
C ARG A 37 8.22 -9.20 -37.22
N ALA A 38 8.37 -10.52 -37.26
CA ALA A 38 7.69 -11.40 -36.32
C ALA A 38 8.16 -11.10 -34.89
N LYS A 39 7.27 -11.26 -33.90
CA LYS A 39 7.57 -11.06 -32.48
C LYS A 39 7.76 -12.41 -31.80
N ALA A 40 8.71 -12.50 -30.88
CA ALA A 40 8.80 -13.66 -30.00
C ALA A 40 7.55 -13.69 -29.08
N PRO A 41 6.89 -14.85 -28.92
CA PRO A 41 5.73 -14.97 -28.04
C PRO A 41 6.15 -14.86 -26.57
N GLY A 42 5.33 -14.17 -25.76
CA GLY A 42 5.55 -14.07 -24.31
C GLY A 42 6.81 -13.29 -23.92
N VAL A 43 7.26 -12.36 -24.76
CA VAL A 43 8.42 -11.49 -24.51
C VAL A 43 8.07 -10.05 -24.86
N LEU A 44 8.35 -9.10 -23.96
CA LEU A 44 8.23 -7.68 -24.27
C LEU A 44 9.13 -7.29 -25.47
N PRO A 45 8.77 -6.28 -26.28
CA PRO A 45 9.57 -5.88 -27.46
C PRO A 45 11.04 -5.65 -27.11
N LYS A 46 12.05 -6.10 -27.86
CA LYS A 46 13.48 -5.86 -27.50
C LYS A 46 13.91 -6.34 -26.09
N ALA A 47 13.15 -7.22 -25.43
CA ALA A 47 13.57 -7.78 -24.14
C ALA A 47 14.28 -9.12 -24.35
N LEU A 48 15.27 -9.41 -23.50
CA LEU A 48 15.96 -10.69 -23.47
C LEU A 48 15.19 -11.74 -22.66
N TYR A 49 14.55 -11.31 -21.57
CA TYR A 49 13.86 -12.17 -20.63
C TYR A 49 12.38 -12.28 -20.96
N GLY A 50 11.83 -13.50 -20.87
CA GLY A 50 10.40 -13.74 -21.06
C GLY A 50 9.53 -13.13 -19.96
N ASN A 51 8.24 -12.98 -20.26
CA ASN A 51 7.27 -12.34 -19.38
C ASN A 51 7.06 -13.11 -18.07
N GLN A 52 7.20 -14.44 -18.07
CA GLN A 52 7.10 -15.26 -16.87
C GLN A 52 8.19 -14.92 -15.84
N ILE A 53 9.48 -15.00 -16.23
CA ILE A 53 10.59 -14.71 -15.32
C ILE A 53 10.61 -13.23 -14.94
N THR A 54 10.18 -12.34 -15.84
CA THR A 54 10.01 -10.92 -15.58
C THR A 54 8.97 -10.66 -14.49
N ALA A 55 7.81 -11.30 -14.59
CA ALA A 55 6.76 -11.17 -13.58
C ALA A 55 7.18 -11.75 -12.22
N GLN A 56 7.77 -12.94 -12.24
CA GLN A 56 8.23 -13.64 -11.04
C GLN A 56 9.26 -12.81 -10.26
N THR A 57 10.33 -12.37 -10.93
CA THR A 57 11.41 -11.59 -10.29
C THR A 57 10.91 -10.24 -9.77
N ALA A 58 9.99 -9.57 -10.50
CA ALA A 58 9.38 -8.32 -10.04
C ALA A 58 8.52 -8.53 -8.78
N VAL A 59 7.70 -9.59 -8.74
CA VAL A 59 6.88 -9.94 -7.57
C VAL A 59 7.74 -10.32 -6.37
N MET A 60 8.77 -11.15 -6.57
CA MET A 60 9.76 -11.48 -5.54
C MET A 60 10.37 -10.23 -4.90
N HIS A 61 10.83 -9.28 -5.71
CA HIS A 61 11.53 -8.11 -5.21
C HIS A 61 10.61 -7.04 -4.62
N TYR A 62 9.57 -6.65 -5.36
CA TYR A 62 8.75 -5.48 -5.03
C TYR A 62 7.53 -5.80 -4.19
N PHE A 63 7.03 -7.04 -4.20
CA PHE A 63 5.88 -7.43 -3.37
C PHE A 63 6.30 -8.26 -2.16
N HIS A 64 7.17 -9.28 -2.35
CA HIS A 64 7.65 -10.13 -1.26
C HIS A 64 8.87 -9.57 -0.53
N GLY A 65 9.53 -8.54 -1.06
CA GLY A 65 10.67 -7.88 -0.41
C GLY A 65 11.96 -8.68 -0.44
N ILE A 66 12.11 -9.64 -1.35
CA ILE A 66 13.33 -10.46 -1.49
C ILE A 66 14.48 -9.57 -2.01
N PRO A 67 15.65 -9.54 -1.35
CA PRO A 67 16.80 -8.77 -1.83
C PRO A 67 17.25 -9.20 -3.23
N MET A 68 17.69 -8.23 -4.04
CA MET A 68 18.06 -8.49 -5.44
C MET A 68 19.16 -9.54 -5.59
N GLY A 69 20.16 -9.53 -4.69
CA GLY A 69 21.23 -10.53 -4.67
C GLY A 69 20.72 -11.96 -4.50
N ARG A 70 19.70 -12.17 -3.65
CA ARG A 70 19.05 -13.48 -3.49
C ARG A 70 18.32 -13.92 -4.74
N ILE A 71 17.67 -12.98 -5.44
CA ILE A 71 17.01 -13.29 -6.72
C ILE A 71 18.06 -13.67 -7.77
N CYS A 72 19.22 -12.99 -7.79
CA CYS A 72 20.33 -13.36 -8.68
C CYS A 72 20.83 -14.78 -8.37
N GLU A 73 21.03 -15.13 -7.10
CA GLU A 73 21.44 -16.48 -6.66
C GLU A 73 20.43 -17.56 -7.07
N MET A 74 19.13 -17.27 -6.96
CA MET A 74 18.07 -18.23 -7.30
C MET A 74 17.91 -18.43 -8.81
N THR A 75 18.15 -17.39 -9.61
CA THR A 75 17.78 -17.36 -11.04
C THR A 75 18.98 -17.34 -11.99
N ASP A 76 20.21 -17.22 -11.49
CA ASP A 76 21.44 -17.01 -12.30
C ASP A 76 21.38 -15.76 -13.21
N ILE A 77 20.48 -14.80 -12.95
CA ILE A 77 20.37 -13.55 -13.70
C ILE A 77 21.33 -12.51 -13.09
N PRO A 78 22.20 -11.87 -13.89
CA PRO A 78 23.07 -10.81 -13.41
C PRO A 78 22.30 -9.62 -12.82
N LEU A 79 22.85 -9.01 -11.77
CA LEU A 79 22.24 -7.86 -11.09
C LEU A 79 21.87 -6.72 -12.04
N GLY A 80 22.79 -6.32 -12.92
CA GLY A 80 22.57 -5.25 -13.90
C GLY A 80 21.38 -5.54 -14.82
N SER A 81 21.25 -6.80 -15.25
CA SER A 81 20.12 -7.24 -16.09
C SER A 81 18.78 -7.12 -15.38
N LEU A 82 18.69 -7.44 -14.08
CA LEU A 82 17.45 -7.26 -13.30
C LEU A 82 17.13 -5.77 -13.11
N VAL A 83 18.15 -4.95 -12.83
CA VAL A 83 17.99 -3.50 -12.68
C VAL A 83 17.45 -2.88 -13.98
N ASP A 84 18.06 -3.18 -15.13
CA ASP A 84 17.61 -2.70 -16.43
C ASP A 84 16.19 -3.17 -16.76
N LEU A 85 15.89 -4.44 -16.47
CA LEU A 85 14.56 -5.01 -16.65
C LEU A 85 13.52 -4.22 -15.85
N PHE A 86 13.78 -3.93 -14.57
CA PHE A 86 12.83 -3.24 -13.71
C PHE A 86 12.68 -1.75 -14.02
N HIS A 87 13.76 -1.04 -14.38
CA HIS A 87 13.65 0.33 -14.92
C HIS A 87 12.80 0.37 -16.17
N ARG A 88 12.94 -0.63 -17.03
CA ARG A 88 12.14 -0.72 -18.22
C ARG A 88 10.66 -0.99 -17.93
N LEU A 89 10.37 -1.90 -16.99
CA LEU A 89 9.00 -2.14 -16.51
C LEU A 89 8.38 -0.87 -15.91
N SER A 90 9.13 -0.10 -15.11
CA SER A 90 8.61 1.12 -14.51
C SER A 90 8.22 2.15 -15.58
N GLY A 91 8.91 2.20 -16.72
CA GLY A 91 8.50 2.98 -17.88
C GLY A 91 7.12 2.60 -18.43
N TYR A 92 6.83 1.30 -18.58
CA TYR A 92 5.51 0.82 -19.06
C TYR A 92 4.38 1.14 -18.08
N PHE A 93 4.67 1.09 -16.78
CA PHE A 93 3.67 1.18 -15.73
C PHE A 93 3.52 2.56 -15.10
N ALA A 94 4.39 3.52 -15.42
CA ALA A 94 4.31 4.88 -14.91
C ALA A 94 2.91 5.51 -15.07
N PRO A 95 2.19 5.38 -16.21
CA PRO A 95 0.85 5.95 -16.36
C PRO A 95 -0.20 5.39 -15.38
N LEU A 96 0.02 4.18 -14.85
CA LEU A 96 -0.91 3.60 -13.87
C LEU A 96 -0.83 4.30 -12.51
N VAL A 97 0.30 4.93 -12.18
CA VAL A 97 0.45 5.65 -10.91
C VAL A 97 -0.52 6.81 -10.85
N ASP A 98 -0.65 7.58 -11.92
CA ASP A 98 -1.61 8.69 -12.01
C ASP A 98 -3.06 8.18 -11.97
N LEU A 99 -3.36 7.09 -12.67
CA LEU A 99 -4.68 6.44 -12.60
C LEU A 99 -5.02 6.02 -11.16
N ILE A 100 -4.10 5.33 -10.47
CA ILE A 100 -4.29 4.88 -9.08
C ILE A 100 -4.45 6.08 -8.15
N LYS A 101 -3.69 7.15 -8.37
CA LYS A 101 -3.76 8.40 -7.60
C LYS A 101 -5.12 9.07 -7.74
N GLU A 102 -5.66 9.19 -8.95
CA GLU A 102 -7.01 9.76 -9.14
C GLU A 102 -8.09 8.89 -8.50
N GLN A 103 -7.99 7.56 -8.63
CA GLN A 103 -8.90 6.64 -7.95
C GLN A 103 -8.80 6.74 -6.42
N TYR A 104 -7.58 6.87 -5.89
CA TYR A 104 -7.34 7.10 -4.47
C TYR A 104 -7.99 8.40 -3.99
N ARG A 105 -7.85 9.50 -4.74
CA ARG A 105 -8.45 10.82 -4.42
C ARG A 105 -9.97 10.78 -4.33
N LEU A 106 -10.63 9.95 -5.14
CA LEU A 106 -12.08 9.81 -5.17
C LEU A 106 -12.65 8.84 -4.13
N ALA A 107 -11.81 8.04 -3.47
CA ALA A 107 -12.29 7.03 -2.54
C ALA A 107 -13.01 7.63 -1.31
N PRO A 108 -14.11 7.03 -0.82
CA PRO A 108 -14.86 7.55 0.32
C PRO A 108 -14.02 7.50 1.62
N VAL A 109 -13.18 6.48 1.76
CA VAL A 109 -12.25 6.32 2.88
C VAL A 109 -10.87 6.06 2.32
N LYS A 110 -9.91 6.86 2.80
CA LYS A 110 -8.51 6.83 2.40
C LYS A 110 -7.67 6.60 3.64
N HIS A 111 -6.54 5.95 3.47
CA HIS A 111 -5.55 5.79 4.51
C HIS A 111 -4.20 6.32 4.02
N ALA A 112 -3.37 6.79 4.95
CA ALA A 112 -1.97 7.07 4.67
C ALA A 112 -1.10 6.79 5.89
N ASP A 113 0.15 6.42 5.65
CA ASP A 113 1.19 6.22 6.65
C ASP A 113 2.57 6.28 6.00
N GLU A 114 3.62 6.42 6.79
CA GLU A 114 4.99 6.50 6.30
C GLU A 114 6.00 5.87 7.25
N THR A 115 7.09 5.39 6.68
CA THR A 115 8.20 4.83 7.44
C THR A 115 9.52 5.24 6.85
N GLY A 116 10.57 5.31 7.67
CA GLY A 116 11.91 5.64 7.19
C GLY A 116 12.38 4.67 6.10
N TRP A 117 13.09 5.16 5.10
CA TRP A 117 13.63 4.38 4.00
C TRP A 117 14.91 5.04 3.51
N ARG A 118 16.05 4.34 3.58
CA ARG A 118 17.31 4.93 3.12
C ARG A 118 17.41 4.88 1.60
N ASN A 119 18.02 5.89 1.02
CA ASN A 119 18.32 5.93 -0.40
C ASN A 119 19.77 6.38 -0.57
N ASP A 120 20.60 5.52 -1.12
CA ASP A 120 22.03 5.77 -1.34
C ASP A 120 22.75 6.32 -0.08
N GLY A 121 22.54 5.65 1.06
CA GLY A 121 23.12 6.07 2.33
C GLY A 121 22.50 7.34 2.96
N GLN A 122 21.53 7.97 2.32
CA GLN A 122 20.82 9.13 2.85
C GLN A 122 19.49 8.74 3.49
N SER A 123 19.04 9.55 4.45
CA SER A 123 17.72 9.38 5.06
C SER A 123 16.61 9.72 4.06
N GLY A 124 15.57 8.90 4.02
CA GLY A 124 14.38 9.12 3.22
C GLY A 124 13.18 8.40 3.85
N TYR A 125 12.08 8.34 3.12
CA TYR A 125 10.79 7.86 3.60
C TYR A 125 10.04 7.10 2.50
N ALA A 126 9.46 5.97 2.87
CA ALA A 126 8.47 5.25 2.08
C ALA A 126 7.09 5.70 2.58
N TRP A 127 6.38 6.41 1.72
CA TRP A 127 5.01 6.83 1.96
C TRP A 127 4.05 5.85 1.30
N LEU A 128 2.98 5.49 2.01
CA LEU A 128 1.89 4.69 1.49
C LEU A 128 0.59 5.49 1.60
N PHE A 129 -0.13 5.57 0.49
CA PHE A 129 -1.49 6.08 0.38
C PHE A 129 -2.36 4.93 -0.12
N CYS A 130 -3.34 4.48 0.67
CA CYS A 130 -4.06 3.26 0.34
C CYS A 130 -5.56 3.29 0.63
N THR A 131 -6.26 2.39 -0.05
CA THR A 131 -7.65 2.01 0.19
C THR A 131 -7.70 0.48 0.23
N PRO A 132 -8.85 -0.16 0.55
CA PRO A 132 -8.98 -1.61 0.43
C PRO A 132 -8.68 -2.14 -0.99
N GLU A 133 -8.75 -1.29 -2.02
CA GLU A 133 -8.64 -1.66 -3.43
C GLU A 133 -7.44 -1.03 -4.16
N SER A 134 -6.65 -0.20 -3.49
CA SER A 134 -5.47 0.46 -4.08
C SER A 134 -4.34 0.68 -3.09
N SER A 135 -3.11 0.66 -3.59
CA SER A 135 -1.91 1.08 -2.86
C SER A 135 -1.08 1.96 -3.78
N LEU A 136 -0.74 3.15 -3.28
CA LEU A 136 0.12 4.11 -3.95
C LEU A 136 1.32 4.36 -3.05
N PHE A 137 2.49 3.92 -3.50
CA PHE A 137 3.76 4.10 -2.83
C PHE A 137 4.53 5.28 -3.42
N SER A 138 5.15 6.07 -2.56
CA SER A 138 6.04 7.17 -2.95
C SER A 138 7.28 7.15 -2.07
N PHE A 139 8.44 6.88 -2.67
CA PHE A 139 9.73 6.88 -1.98
C PHE A 139 10.41 8.23 -2.19
N GLN A 140 10.58 8.99 -1.11
CA GLN A 140 11.04 10.39 -1.15
C GLN A 140 12.16 10.62 -0.14
N ASN A 141 13.00 11.62 -0.37
CA ASN A 141 14.05 12.04 0.58
C ASN A 141 13.53 12.95 1.71
N THR A 142 12.21 13.20 1.78
CA THR A 142 11.59 14.11 2.74
C THR A 142 10.35 13.50 3.38
N ARG A 143 10.13 13.83 4.66
CA ARG A 143 8.89 13.57 5.40
C ARG A 143 7.92 14.77 5.40
N SER A 144 8.22 15.82 4.64
CA SER A 144 7.46 17.07 4.68
C SER A 144 6.05 16.95 4.09
N ALA A 145 5.19 17.91 4.43
CA ALA A 145 3.84 18.08 3.87
C ALA A 145 3.81 18.23 2.34
N SER A 146 4.95 18.47 1.68
CA SER A 146 5.03 18.51 0.22
C SER A 146 4.65 17.17 -0.42
N VAL A 147 4.91 16.05 0.26
CA VAL A 147 4.59 14.71 -0.29
C VAL A 147 3.08 14.45 -0.28
N PRO A 148 2.35 14.53 0.85
CA PRO A 148 0.89 14.48 0.82
C PRO A 148 0.27 15.50 -0.13
N ARG A 149 0.78 16.74 -0.16
CA ARG A 149 0.29 17.78 -1.10
C ARG A 149 0.45 17.36 -2.56
N SER A 150 1.55 16.71 -2.94
CA SER A 150 1.73 16.19 -4.31
C SER A 150 0.71 15.11 -4.65
N ILE A 151 0.26 14.33 -3.66
CA ILE A 151 -0.73 13.27 -3.83
C ILE A 151 -2.15 13.82 -3.85
N PHE A 152 -2.53 14.69 -2.93
CA PHE A 152 -3.91 15.20 -2.85
C PHE A 152 -4.16 16.41 -3.77
N GLY A 153 -3.14 17.19 -4.10
CA GLY A 153 -3.30 18.49 -4.74
C GLY A 153 -3.84 19.54 -3.77
N ASP A 154 -4.35 20.64 -4.33
CA ASP A 154 -4.83 21.80 -3.55
C ASP A 154 -6.37 21.92 -3.50
N LYS A 155 -7.09 21.15 -4.31
CA LYS A 155 -8.55 21.20 -4.39
C LYS A 155 -9.19 20.33 -3.30
N LYS A 156 -10.33 20.77 -2.76
CA LYS A 156 -11.13 19.99 -1.82
C LYS A 156 -11.52 18.64 -2.43
N LEU A 157 -11.20 17.56 -1.73
CA LEU A 157 -11.50 16.18 -2.13
C LEU A 157 -12.63 15.59 -1.28
N PRO A 158 -13.40 14.64 -1.82
CA PRO A 158 -14.45 13.96 -1.07
C PRO A 158 -13.85 12.97 -0.07
N GLY A 159 -14.69 12.47 0.85
CA GLY A 159 -14.34 11.38 1.76
C GLY A 159 -13.47 11.80 2.94
N VAL A 160 -12.95 10.79 3.66
CA VAL A 160 -12.17 10.95 4.89
C VAL A 160 -10.82 10.26 4.76
N LEU A 161 -9.76 10.94 5.19
CA LEU A 161 -8.40 10.43 5.31
C LEU A 161 -8.15 9.98 6.75
N VAL A 162 -7.95 8.68 6.94
CA VAL A 162 -7.53 8.09 8.20
C VAL A 162 -6.01 8.08 8.25
N VAL A 163 -5.46 8.79 9.23
CA VAL A 163 -4.01 8.93 9.45
C VAL A 163 -3.71 8.87 10.94
N ASP A 164 -2.44 8.76 11.28
CA ASP A 164 -1.98 9.12 12.61
C ASP A 164 -2.15 10.64 12.87
N ARG A 165 -1.43 11.19 13.84
CA ARG A 165 -1.47 12.63 14.16
C ARG A 165 -0.28 13.39 13.57
N TYR A 166 0.35 12.88 12.50
CA TYR A 166 1.50 13.55 11.92
C TYR A 166 1.10 14.82 11.17
N ASN A 167 1.74 15.94 11.54
CA ASN A 167 1.38 17.28 11.08
C ASN A 167 1.47 17.48 9.55
N ALA A 168 2.21 16.63 8.83
CA ALA A 168 2.30 16.72 7.37
C ALA A 168 0.93 16.52 6.68
N TYR A 169 0.01 15.79 7.30
CA TYR A 169 -1.33 15.55 6.77
C TYR A 169 -2.32 16.67 7.08
N ASN A 170 -2.05 17.53 8.05
CA ASN A 170 -3.03 18.51 8.57
C ASN A 170 -3.51 19.54 7.53
N LYS A 171 -2.77 19.71 6.43
CA LYS A 171 -3.13 20.60 5.30
C LYS A 171 -3.69 19.85 4.08
N ALA A 172 -3.89 18.53 4.18
CA ALA A 172 -4.53 17.78 3.12
C ALA A 172 -5.96 18.32 2.91
N PRO A 173 -6.40 18.57 1.66
CA PRO A 173 -7.69 19.20 1.38
C PRO A 173 -8.85 18.20 1.47
N VAL A 174 -8.90 17.41 2.53
CA VAL A 174 -9.87 16.32 2.78
C VAL A 174 -10.19 16.28 4.28
N GLN A 175 -11.35 15.75 4.67
CA GLN A 175 -11.63 15.51 6.08
C GLN A 175 -10.63 14.48 6.65
N ILE A 176 -10.28 14.59 7.92
CA ILE A 176 -9.24 13.76 8.54
C ILE A 176 -9.85 13.04 9.73
N GLN A 177 -9.65 11.72 9.81
CA GLN A 177 -9.88 10.92 11.01
C GLN A 177 -8.53 10.57 11.62
N TYR A 178 -8.32 10.94 12.88
CA TYR A 178 -7.13 10.51 13.63
C TYR A 178 -7.27 9.10 14.16
N CYS A 179 -6.16 8.37 14.07
CA CYS A 179 -6.04 6.98 14.48
C CYS A 179 -6.09 6.83 16.00
N TYR A 180 -7.12 6.16 16.50
CA TYR A 180 -7.33 5.88 17.92
C TYR A 180 -6.27 4.93 18.50
N ALA A 181 -5.62 4.09 17.69
CA ALA A 181 -4.54 3.23 18.18
C ALA A 181 -3.31 4.03 18.65
N HIS A 182 -3.09 5.23 18.10
CA HIS A 182 -2.05 6.14 18.57
C HIS A 182 -2.49 6.86 19.86
N LEU A 183 -3.73 7.36 19.90
CA LEU A 183 -4.31 7.96 21.11
C LEU A 183 -4.32 6.98 22.29
N PHE A 184 -4.72 5.74 22.05
CA PHE A 184 -4.72 4.68 23.05
C PHE A 184 -3.32 4.46 23.64
N ARG A 185 -2.29 4.38 22.79
CA ARG A 185 -0.89 4.26 23.23
C ARG A 185 -0.43 5.47 24.03
N ASP A 186 -0.83 6.68 23.64
CA ASP A 186 -0.49 7.90 24.38
C ASP A 186 -1.16 7.93 25.75
N VAL A 187 -2.42 7.49 25.84
CA VAL A 187 -3.17 7.35 27.10
C VAL A 187 -2.54 6.29 28.00
N GLU A 188 -2.22 5.10 27.49
CA GLU A 188 -1.51 4.07 28.28
C GLU A 188 -0.13 4.53 28.74
N LYS A 189 0.53 5.40 27.96
CA LYS A 189 1.83 5.96 28.33
C LYS A 189 1.71 6.89 29.55
N LEU A 190 0.60 7.61 29.72
CA LEU A 190 0.38 8.46 30.89
C LEU A 190 0.50 7.67 32.20
N GLU A 191 -0.08 6.46 32.25
CA GLU A 191 0.01 5.61 33.44
C GLU A 191 1.45 5.14 33.71
N LYS A 192 2.23 4.88 32.66
CA LYS A 192 3.65 4.50 32.77
C LYS A 192 4.53 5.66 33.19
N ASP A 193 4.25 6.86 32.69
CA ASP A 193 5.01 8.08 32.99
C ASP A 193 4.66 8.63 34.40
N PHE A 194 3.44 8.38 34.89
CA PHE A 194 2.94 8.86 36.20
C PHE A 194 2.31 7.74 37.04
N PRO A 195 3.07 6.67 37.40
CA PRO A 195 2.53 5.48 38.04
C PRO A 195 2.05 5.73 39.48
N ASP A 196 2.44 6.82 40.12
CA ASP A 196 2.04 7.14 41.51
C ASP A 196 0.82 8.06 41.59
N SER A 197 0.30 8.56 40.46
CA SER A 197 -0.85 9.46 40.43
C SER A 197 -2.18 8.70 40.35
N PRO A 198 -3.03 8.72 41.41
CA PRO A 198 -4.33 8.06 41.37
C PRO A 198 -5.27 8.69 40.34
N GLU A 199 -5.16 10.00 40.13
CA GLU A 199 -5.96 10.74 39.13
C GLU A 199 -5.65 10.24 37.72
N VAL A 200 -4.37 10.08 37.38
CA VAL A 200 -3.94 9.56 36.06
C VAL A 200 -4.42 8.12 35.87
N LYS A 201 -4.27 7.25 36.88
CA LYS A 201 -4.76 5.86 36.80
C LYS A 201 -6.26 5.80 36.54
N SER A 202 -7.04 6.60 37.28
CA SER A 202 -8.49 6.70 37.09
C SER A 202 -8.82 7.16 35.66
N PHE A 203 -8.20 8.24 35.19
CA PHE A 203 -8.41 8.77 33.84
C PHE A 203 -8.08 7.73 32.75
N VAL A 204 -6.94 7.06 32.85
CA VAL A 204 -6.54 6.01 31.90
C VAL A 204 -7.52 4.83 31.92
N SER A 205 -7.93 4.37 33.11
CA SER A 205 -8.87 3.26 33.27
C SER A 205 -10.26 3.54 32.69
N LEU A 206 -10.66 4.81 32.59
CA LEU A 206 -11.93 5.24 32.00
C LEU A 206 -11.80 5.44 30.48
N LEU A 207 -10.74 6.11 30.03
CA LEU A 207 -10.58 6.53 28.63
C LEU A 207 -10.09 5.40 27.72
N ALA A 208 -9.09 4.62 28.16
CA ALA A 208 -8.46 3.61 27.32
C ALA A 208 -9.44 2.51 26.86
N PRO A 209 -10.34 1.97 27.71
CA PRO A 209 -11.34 1.00 27.26
C PRO A 209 -12.30 1.54 26.20
N LEU A 210 -12.67 2.82 26.25
CA LEU A 210 -13.57 3.42 25.26
C LEU A 210 -12.89 3.60 23.89
N LEU A 211 -11.62 4.01 23.89
CA LEU A 211 -10.82 4.07 22.66
C LEU A 211 -10.69 2.67 22.03
N SER A 212 -10.45 1.65 22.86
CA SER A 212 -10.43 0.24 22.42
C SER A 212 -11.78 -0.22 21.87
N GLN A 213 -12.87 0.04 22.59
CA GLN A 213 -14.24 -0.29 22.15
C GLN A 213 -14.56 0.34 20.80
N ALA A 214 -14.24 1.63 20.61
CA ALA A 214 -14.44 2.30 19.33
C ALA A 214 -13.74 1.55 18.18
N MET A 215 -12.45 1.22 18.34
CA MET A 215 -11.68 0.50 17.31
C MET A 215 -12.27 -0.88 16.97
N HIS A 216 -12.81 -1.59 17.98
CA HIS A 216 -13.37 -2.92 17.78
C HIS A 216 -14.84 -2.93 17.33
N LEU A 217 -15.58 -1.83 17.50
CA LEU A 217 -17.03 -1.75 17.25
C LEU A 217 -17.42 -2.22 15.84
N ARG A 218 -16.66 -1.80 14.82
CA ARG A 218 -16.98 -2.14 13.42
C ARG A 218 -16.87 -3.64 13.12
N SER A 219 -16.04 -4.37 13.87
CA SER A 219 -15.85 -5.81 13.69
C SER A 219 -16.94 -6.66 14.34
N GLN A 220 -17.79 -6.05 15.16
CA GLN A 220 -18.91 -6.74 15.80
C GLN A 220 -20.03 -7.04 14.78
N PRO A 221 -20.76 -8.16 14.95
CA PRO A 221 -21.86 -8.55 14.07
C PRO A 221 -23.13 -7.72 14.33
N LEU A 222 -23.01 -6.40 14.27
CA LEU A 222 -24.08 -5.43 14.51
C LEU A 222 -24.73 -4.99 13.20
N SER A 223 -26.05 -4.76 13.24
CA SER A 223 -26.75 -4.01 12.19
C SER A 223 -26.23 -2.57 12.14
N ASP A 224 -26.47 -1.85 11.04
CA ASP A 224 -26.05 -0.44 10.94
C ASP A 224 -26.74 0.43 12.01
N GLU A 225 -28.00 0.18 12.31
CA GLU A 225 -28.72 0.88 13.38
C GLU A 225 -28.07 0.67 14.76
N GLN A 226 -27.73 -0.58 15.09
CA GLN A 226 -27.05 -0.91 16.35
C GLN A 226 -25.66 -0.28 16.40
N TYR A 227 -24.90 -0.35 15.30
CA TYR A 227 -23.58 0.28 15.20
C TYR A 227 -23.66 1.78 15.49
N TYR A 228 -24.56 2.51 14.83
CA TYR A 228 -24.65 3.96 14.99
C TYR A 228 -25.15 4.37 16.38
N ARG A 229 -26.02 3.56 17.01
CA ARG A 229 -26.43 3.77 18.40
C ARG A 229 -25.24 3.60 19.35
N GLU A 230 -24.52 2.48 19.25
CA GLU A 230 -23.36 2.21 20.11
C GLU A 230 -22.22 3.20 19.87
N ALA A 231 -21.98 3.60 18.62
CA ALA A 231 -20.96 4.59 18.28
C ALA A 231 -21.24 5.94 18.94
N LYS A 232 -22.50 6.39 18.94
CA LYS A 232 -22.92 7.62 19.63
C LYS A 232 -22.77 7.51 21.15
N GLU A 233 -23.11 6.37 21.73
CA GLU A 233 -22.92 6.16 23.17
C GLU A 233 -21.44 6.17 23.58
N ILE A 234 -20.56 5.55 22.79
CA ILE A 234 -19.11 5.61 23.02
C ILE A 234 -18.62 7.05 22.87
N GLN A 235 -19.04 7.76 21.82
CA GLN A 235 -18.68 9.17 21.63
C GLN A 235 -19.10 10.03 22.83
N LYS A 236 -20.33 9.88 23.30
CA LYS A 236 -20.86 10.61 24.45
C LYS A 236 -20.00 10.37 25.69
N LYS A 237 -19.69 9.11 26.02
CA LYS A 237 -18.83 8.77 27.16
C LYS A 237 -17.41 9.31 27.03
N LEU A 238 -16.85 9.28 25.81
CA LEU A 238 -15.54 9.89 25.54
C LEU A 238 -15.57 11.39 25.85
N ILE A 239 -16.60 12.10 25.36
CA ILE A 239 -16.77 13.54 25.62
C ILE A 239 -16.93 13.80 27.12
N GLU A 240 -17.76 13.03 27.83
CA GLU A 240 -17.97 13.18 29.28
C GLU A 240 -16.67 13.05 30.09
N ILE A 241 -15.78 12.12 29.72
CA ILE A 241 -14.47 11.97 30.37
C ILE A 241 -13.54 13.13 30.02
N ILE A 242 -13.55 13.57 28.77
CA ILE A 242 -12.68 14.65 28.28
C ILE A 242 -13.08 16.00 28.88
N GLU A 243 -14.37 16.27 29.09
CA GLU A 243 -14.90 17.47 29.74
C GLU A 243 -14.80 17.42 31.28
N GLY A 244 -14.39 16.29 31.84
CA GLY A 244 -14.23 16.11 33.29
C GLY A 244 -13.17 17.03 33.89
N PRO A 245 -13.30 17.44 35.16
CA PRO A 245 -12.27 18.26 35.81
C PRO A 245 -10.97 17.47 35.96
N ALA A 246 -9.83 18.10 35.65
CA ALA A 246 -8.51 17.52 35.83
C ALA A 246 -7.53 18.52 36.45
N GLN A 247 -6.83 18.10 37.49
CA GLN A 247 -5.75 18.85 38.12
C GLN A 247 -4.40 18.54 37.46
N HIS A 248 -4.15 17.26 37.16
CA HIS A 248 -2.89 16.82 36.56
C HIS A 248 -2.67 17.41 35.15
N LEU A 249 -1.52 18.06 34.94
CA LEU A 249 -1.19 18.73 33.68
C LEU A 249 -1.19 17.78 32.48
N ALA A 250 -0.74 16.54 32.65
CA ALA A 250 -0.71 15.56 31.56
C ALA A 250 -2.12 15.13 31.11
N ILE A 251 -3.10 15.12 32.02
CA ILE A 251 -4.50 14.84 31.67
C ILE A 251 -5.07 16.04 30.91
N ARG A 252 -4.84 17.26 31.39
CA ARG A 252 -5.26 18.50 30.71
C ARG A 252 -4.69 18.59 29.29
N ALA A 253 -3.42 18.24 29.09
CA ALA A 253 -2.82 18.18 27.75
C ALA A 253 -3.52 17.15 26.83
N MET A 254 -3.97 16.02 27.37
CA MET A 254 -4.78 15.05 26.62
C MET A 254 -6.17 15.62 26.31
N GLN A 255 -6.83 16.28 27.26
CA GLN A 255 -8.14 16.90 27.05
C GLN A 255 -8.05 18.00 25.98
N ASP A 256 -7.05 18.88 26.05
CA ASP A 256 -6.79 19.94 25.07
C ASP A 256 -6.59 19.38 23.66
N LEU A 257 -5.91 18.24 23.54
CA LEU A 257 -5.74 17.53 22.28
C LEU A 257 -7.10 17.10 21.70
N PHE A 258 -7.97 16.52 22.53
CA PHE A 258 -9.31 16.10 22.10
C PHE A 258 -10.17 17.30 21.71
N HIS A 259 -10.19 18.38 22.50
CA HIS A 259 -10.92 19.60 22.19
C HIS A 259 -10.44 20.25 20.88
N THR A 260 -9.12 20.44 20.73
CA THR A 260 -8.55 21.10 19.55
C THR A 260 -8.80 20.31 18.25
N ASN A 261 -8.93 18.99 18.36
CA ASN A 261 -9.05 18.09 17.21
C ASN A 261 -10.39 17.37 17.15
N GLU A 262 -11.44 17.86 17.81
CA GLU A 262 -12.76 17.24 17.87
C GLU A 262 -13.29 16.88 16.46
N HIS A 263 -13.15 17.83 15.54
CA HIS A 263 -13.52 17.69 14.12
C HIS A 263 -12.74 16.61 13.35
N ARG A 264 -11.74 15.97 13.97
CA ARG A 264 -10.92 14.89 13.39
C ARG A 264 -11.06 13.55 14.13
N LEU A 265 -11.91 13.45 15.16
CA LEU A 265 -11.94 12.28 16.03
C LEU A 265 -13.17 11.39 15.81
N TYR A 266 -14.28 11.94 15.33
CA TYR A 266 -15.57 11.28 15.42
C TYR A 266 -16.25 10.96 14.08
N HIS A 267 -15.52 10.94 12.95
CA HIS A 267 -16.12 10.64 11.65
C HIS A 267 -16.70 9.21 11.57
N TRP A 268 -16.09 8.26 12.29
CA TRP A 268 -16.57 6.87 12.41
C TRP A 268 -17.96 6.75 13.04
N VAL A 269 -18.39 7.75 13.83
CA VAL A 269 -19.73 7.79 14.43
C VAL A 269 -20.82 8.10 13.40
N GLN A 270 -20.46 8.83 12.34
CA GLN A 270 -21.39 9.27 11.30
C GLN A 270 -21.34 8.37 10.06
N ASP A 271 -20.22 7.70 9.82
CA ASP A 271 -20.02 6.82 8.67
C ASP A 271 -19.26 5.55 9.08
N ARG A 272 -19.96 4.41 9.15
CA ARG A 272 -19.40 3.09 9.51
C ARG A 272 -18.23 2.66 8.62
N ARG A 273 -18.10 3.22 7.41
CA ARG A 273 -16.99 2.91 6.51
C ARG A 273 -15.67 3.46 7.04
N VAL A 274 -15.69 4.57 7.78
CA VAL A 274 -14.50 5.21 8.37
C VAL A 274 -14.11 4.46 9.65
N PRO A 275 -12.95 3.77 9.70
CA PRO A 275 -12.47 3.19 10.94
C PRO A 275 -11.91 4.27 11.89
N PRO A 276 -11.99 4.04 13.22
CA PRO A 276 -11.22 4.82 14.19
C PRO A 276 -9.72 4.55 14.12
N ASP A 277 -9.29 3.38 13.62
CA ASP A 277 -7.88 2.97 13.51
C ASP A 277 -7.33 3.04 12.07
N ASN A 278 -6.01 3.11 11.94
CA ASN A 278 -5.30 3.10 10.67
C ASN A 278 -4.69 1.72 10.30
N ASN A 279 -5.28 0.62 10.79
CA ASN A 279 -4.70 -0.73 10.65
C ASN A 279 -4.48 -1.13 9.18
N LEU A 280 -5.26 -0.59 8.24
CA LEU A 280 -5.07 -0.86 6.82
C LEU A 280 -3.70 -0.37 6.32
N ALA A 281 -3.34 0.88 6.57
CA ALA A 281 -2.05 1.41 6.13
C ALA A 281 -0.90 0.73 6.88
N GLU A 282 -1.04 0.54 8.19
CA GLU A 282 -0.02 -0.14 9.01
C GLU A 282 0.27 -1.56 8.51
N ARG A 283 -0.79 -2.34 8.22
CA ARG A 283 -0.66 -3.69 7.67
C ARG A 283 -0.02 -3.69 6.30
N ASP A 284 -0.44 -2.77 5.43
CA ASP A 284 0.04 -2.72 4.04
C ASP A 284 1.47 -2.17 3.92
N LEU A 285 1.92 -1.36 4.89
CA LEU A 285 3.29 -0.85 4.96
C LEU A 285 4.26 -1.86 5.61
N ARG A 286 3.76 -2.78 6.45
CA ARG A 286 4.58 -3.77 7.17
C ARG A 286 5.54 -4.59 6.29
N PRO A 287 5.15 -5.10 5.10
CA PRO A 287 6.10 -5.76 4.20
C PRO A 287 7.28 -4.87 3.80
N THR A 288 7.05 -3.57 3.60
CA THR A 288 8.10 -2.58 3.31
C THR A 288 9.02 -2.37 4.50
N VAL A 289 8.46 -2.32 5.71
CA VAL A 289 9.24 -2.23 6.97
C VAL A 289 10.16 -3.44 7.13
N ILE A 290 9.68 -4.64 6.79
CA ILE A 290 10.47 -5.88 6.82
C ILE A 290 11.55 -5.85 5.72
N ALA A 291 11.18 -5.52 4.48
CA ALA A 291 12.09 -5.41 3.34
C ALA A 291 13.25 -4.45 3.63
N ARG A 292 12.99 -3.34 4.32
CA ARG A 292 14.02 -2.39 4.77
C ARG A 292 15.10 -3.04 5.63
N LYS A 293 14.74 -3.97 6.52
CA LYS A 293 15.69 -4.63 7.42
C LYS A 293 16.67 -5.55 6.68
N VAL A 294 16.26 -6.10 5.54
CA VAL A 294 17.06 -7.06 4.76
C VAL A 294 17.76 -6.44 3.54
N SER A 295 17.26 -5.32 3.03
CA SER A 295 17.79 -4.64 1.84
C SER A 295 18.48 -3.30 2.12
N PHE A 296 18.29 -2.74 3.32
CA PHE A 296 18.78 -1.41 3.73
C PHE A 296 18.26 -0.23 2.88
N GLY A 297 17.27 -0.44 2.02
CA GLY A 297 16.60 0.62 1.27
C GLY A 297 16.85 0.57 -0.22
N SER A 298 16.94 1.74 -0.84
CA SER A 298 17.31 1.94 -2.25
C SER A 298 18.76 2.41 -2.37
N SER A 299 19.37 2.25 -3.55
CA SER A 299 20.74 2.70 -3.83
C SER A 299 20.81 3.81 -4.89
N SER A 300 19.66 4.30 -5.37
CA SER A 300 19.59 5.40 -6.33
C SER A 300 18.16 5.97 -6.44
N ASP A 301 18.05 7.22 -6.88
CA ASP A 301 16.77 7.87 -7.16
C ASP A 301 15.97 7.14 -8.25
N ALA A 302 16.65 6.67 -9.29
CA ALA A 302 16.04 5.85 -10.33
C ALA A 302 15.46 4.55 -9.73
N GLY A 303 16.19 3.91 -8.82
CA GLY A 303 15.73 2.71 -8.11
C GLY A 303 14.51 2.99 -7.22
N SER A 304 14.52 4.12 -6.49
CA SER A 304 13.39 4.57 -5.67
C SER A 304 12.15 4.90 -6.50
N LYS A 305 12.32 5.51 -7.68
CA LYS A 305 11.24 5.76 -8.63
C LYS A 305 10.66 4.46 -9.18
N THR A 306 11.51 3.53 -9.63
CA THR A 306 11.08 2.21 -10.08
C THR A 306 10.31 1.47 -8.99
N ARG A 307 10.80 1.50 -7.75
CA ARG A 307 10.13 0.90 -6.60
C ARG A 307 8.76 1.53 -6.34
N SER A 308 8.67 2.86 -6.36
CA SER A 308 7.39 3.59 -6.20
C SER A 308 6.34 3.10 -7.21
N ILE A 309 6.73 3.00 -8.49
CA ILE A 309 5.83 2.59 -9.56
C ILE A 309 5.43 1.11 -9.43
N LEU A 310 6.41 0.20 -9.36
CA LEU A 310 6.15 -1.24 -9.39
C LEU A 310 5.44 -1.72 -8.12
N MET A 311 5.77 -1.17 -6.94
CA MET A 311 5.02 -1.49 -5.72
C MET A 311 3.57 -1.00 -5.80
N SER A 312 3.34 0.22 -6.31
CA SER A 312 1.97 0.74 -6.46
C SER A 312 1.11 -0.16 -7.36
N VAL A 313 1.68 -0.60 -8.49
CA VAL A 313 0.98 -1.48 -9.43
C VAL A 313 0.75 -2.87 -8.84
N LEU A 314 1.79 -3.53 -8.35
CA LEU A 314 1.69 -4.91 -7.85
C LEU A 314 0.78 -5.04 -6.64
N HIS A 315 0.90 -4.14 -5.66
CA HIS A 315 0.03 -4.18 -4.48
C HIS A 315 -1.42 -3.85 -4.84
N THR A 316 -1.66 -2.96 -5.80
CA THR A 316 -3.01 -2.67 -6.30
C THR A 316 -3.60 -3.85 -7.06
N LEU A 317 -2.83 -4.53 -7.92
CA LEU A 317 -3.27 -5.76 -8.60
C LEU A 317 -3.68 -6.83 -7.59
N ASN A 318 -2.84 -7.07 -6.57
CA ASN A 318 -3.11 -8.05 -5.52
C ASN A 318 -4.39 -7.73 -4.74
N LYS A 319 -4.68 -6.45 -4.48
CA LYS A 319 -5.93 -6.04 -3.83
C LYS A 319 -7.18 -6.30 -4.68
N ARG A 320 -7.09 -6.07 -6.00
CA ARG A 320 -8.22 -6.13 -6.93
C ARG A 320 -8.53 -7.53 -7.48
N ARG A 321 -7.54 -8.44 -7.47
CA ARG A 321 -7.62 -9.79 -8.06
C ARG A 321 -7.05 -10.83 -7.10
N LYS A 322 -7.80 -11.16 -6.06
CA LYS A 322 -7.41 -12.14 -5.03
C LYS A 322 -7.67 -13.59 -5.44
N ASP A 323 -8.36 -13.80 -6.55
CA ASP A 323 -8.75 -15.09 -7.12
C ASP A 323 -7.61 -15.78 -7.89
N GLN A 324 -6.54 -15.06 -8.22
CA GLN A 324 -5.41 -15.55 -9.02
C GLN A 324 -4.09 -15.18 -8.35
N SER A 325 -3.02 -15.91 -8.66
CA SER A 325 -1.69 -15.53 -8.20
C SER A 325 -1.26 -14.20 -8.81
N LEU A 326 -0.62 -13.35 -8.00
CA LEU A 326 -0.13 -12.03 -8.44
C LEU A 326 0.83 -12.16 -9.64
N GLU A 327 1.68 -13.17 -9.64
CA GLU A 327 2.60 -13.47 -10.74
C GLU A 327 1.84 -13.76 -12.04
N SER A 328 0.76 -14.54 -12.00
CA SER A 328 -0.06 -14.84 -13.17
C SER A 328 -0.76 -13.60 -13.72
N ILE A 329 -1.38 -12.80 -12.83
CA ILE A 329 -2.05 -11.55 -13.20
C ILE A 329 -1.05 -10.60 -13.87
N PHE A 330 0.12 -10.43 -13.26
CA PHE A 330 1.12 -9.50 -13.76
C PHE A 330 1.74 -9.99 -15.07
N LYS A 331 2.03 -11.29 -15.20
CA LYS A 331 2.45 -11.90 -16.47
C LYS A 331 1.44 -11.66 -17.59
N ASN A 332 0.16 -11.91 -17.33
CA ASN A 332 -0.89 -11.72 -18.34
C ASN A 332 -0.93 -10.26 -18.82
N LEU A 333 -0.73 -9.29 -17.91
CA LEU A 333 -0.61 -7.88 -18.27
C LEU A 333 0.59 -7.62 -19.19
N LEU A 334 1.75 -8.24 -18.90
CA LEU A 334 2.94 -8.16 -19.78
C LEU A 334 2.69 -8.81 -21.14
N ASP A 335 1.96 -9.92 -21.19
CA ASP A 335 1.59 -10.60 -22.43
C ASP A 335 0.70 -9.72 -23.32
N GLU A 336 -0.27 -9.01 -22.74
CA GLU A 336 -1.10 -8.06 -23.48
C GLU A 336 -0.29 -6.86 -24.02
N ILE A 337 0.65 -6.32 -23.24
CA ILE A 337 1.58 -5.29 -23.71
C ILE A 337 2.46 -5.82 -24.86
N ALA A 338 2.93 -7.07 -24.78
CA ALA A 338 3.75 -7.68 -25.82
C ALA A 338 2.98 -7.85 -27.15
N LYS A 339 1.71 -8.29 -27.05
CA LYS A 339 0.79 -8.41 -28.20
C LYS A 339 0.57 -7.04 -28.85
N ASN A 340 0.19 -6.03 -28.06
CA ASN A 340 -0.10 -4.68 -28.52
C ASN A 340 0.77 -3.62 -27.79
N PRO A 341 1.98 -3.30 -28.29
CA PRO A 341 2.88 -2.35 -27.64
C PRO A 341 2.36 -0.91 -27.53
N THR A 342 1.32 -0.57 -28.31
CA THR A 342 0.65 0.74 -28.30
C THR A 342 -0.60 0.75 -27.41
N VAL A 343 -0.89 -0.35 -26.72
CA VAL A 343 -2.06 -0.43 -25.83
C VAL A 343 -1.95 0.60 -24.71
N GLN A 344 -3.05 1.28 -24.42
CA GLN A 344 -3.14 2.13 -23.25
C GLN A 344 -3.23 1.25 -22.01
N ILE A 345 -2.15 1.16 -21.24
CA ILE A 345 -2.05 0.25 -20.11
C ILE A 345 -3.18 0.42 -19.07
N ALA A 346 -3.69 1.65 -18.93
CA ALA A 346 -4.84 1.97 -18.08
C ALA A 346 -6.09 1.14 -18.43
N SER A 347 -6.32 0.85 -19.72
CA SER A 347 -7.48 0.05 -20.17
C SER A 347 -7.41 -1.43 -19.79
N LEU A 348 -6.20 -1.94 -19.56
CA LEU A 348 -5.97 -3.33 -19.14
C LEU A 348 -5.96 -3.49 -17.62
N PHE A 349 -5.87 -2.37 -16.89
CA PHE A 349 -5.74 -2.39 -15.44
C PHE A 349 -7.11 -2.61 -14.77
N PRO A 350 -7.23 -3.56 -13.81
CA PRO A 350 -8.51 -3.83 -13.19
C PRO A 350 -9.03 -2.60 -12.45
N LEU A 351 -10.29 -2.23 -12.68
CA LEU A 351 -10.95 -1.14 -11.97
C LEU A 351 -11.31 -1.56 -10.53
N PRO A 352 -11.36 -0.61 -9.58
CA PRO A 352 -11.88 -0.87 -8.25
C PRO A 352 -13.38 -1.18 -8.33
N LYS A 353 -13.87 -2.10 -7.48
CA LYS A 353 -15.29 -2.47 -7.39
C LYS A 353 -16.16 -1.32 -6.87
N SER A 354 -15.57 -0.40 -6.12
CA SER A 354 -16.23 0.79 -5.57
C SER A 354 -16.57 1.88 -6.60
N ILE A 355 -16.01 1.83 -7.81
CA ILE A 355 -16.38 2.75 -8.90
C ILE A 355 -17.43 2.04 -9.76
N PRO A 356 -18.67 2.58 -9.91
CA PRO A 356 -19.67 1.98 -10.77
C PRO A 356 -19.13 1.84 -12.20
N ARG A 357 -19.37 0.69 -12.82
CA ARG A 357 -19.13 0.50 -14.25
C ARG A 357 -20.18 1.32 -14.98
N ASN A 358 -19.79 2.49 -15.48
CA ASN A 358 -20.61 3.22 -16.45
C ASN A 358 -20.74 2.42 -17.74
#